data_AF-A0A841KFF9-F1
#
_entry.id   AF-A0A841KFF9-F1
#
_cell.length_a   1.000
_cell.length_b   1.000
_cell.length_c   1.000
_cell.angle_alpha   90.00
_cell.angle_beta   90.00
_cell.angle_gamma   90.00
#
_symmetry.space_group_name_H-M   'P 1'
#
loop_
_entity.id
_entity.type
_entity.pdbx_description
1 polymer ?
#
loop_
_entity_poly.entity_id
_entity_poly.type
_entity_poly.pdbx_seq_one_letter_code
_entity_poly.pdbx_strand_id
1 'polypeptide(L)' 'MRYYFHLSTGREIVLDDCGLERSDLDEVRIEVMQAIEELRDENPFANWDGWRFDVTDATGSRLFSVFLTTPLH' A
#
# COMPACT_ATOMS: atom_id res chain seq x y z
N MET A 1 -3.83 13.04 9.96
CA MET A 1 -4.89 12.51 9.07
C MET A 1 -4.78 11.00 9.09
N ARG A 2 -5.88 10.27 8.86
CA ARG A 2 -5.83 8.80 8.77
C ARG A 2 -5.81 8.37 7.31
N TYR A 3 -4.87 7.49 7.00
CA TYR A 3 -4.66 6.94 5.68
C TYR A 3 -4.89 5.44 5.72
N TYR A 4 -5.46 4.88 4.67
CA TYR A 4 -5.77 3.46 4.57
C TYR A 4 -5.01 2.84 3.42
N PHE A 5 -4.50 1.63 3.63
CA PHE A 5 -3.56 0.96 2.73
C PHE A 5 -4.23 -0.29 2.14
N HIS A 6 -4.99 -0.11 1.07
CA HIS A 6 -5.73 -1.23 0.49
C HIS A 6 -4.85 -1.99 -0.50
N LEU A 7 -4.68 -3.29 -0.31
CA LEU A 7 -3.93 -4.13 -1.24
C LEU A 7 -4.87 -4.60 -2.35
N SER A 8 -4.55 -4.33 -3.62
CA SER A 8 -5.45 -4.60 -4.74
C SER A 8 -4.73 -5.12 -5.98
N THR A 9 -5.41 -5.97 -6.75
CA THR A 9 -5.02 -6.38 -8.12
C THR A 9 -5.88 -5.73 -9.21
N GLY A 10 -6.81 -4.85 -8.82
CA GLY A 10 -7.89 -4.34 -9.69
C GLY A 10 -9.06 -5.31 -9.90
N ARG A 11 -8.89 -6.61 -9.58
CA ARG A 11 -9.99 -7.59 -9.50
C ARG A 11 -10.32 -7.95 -8.06
N GLU A 12 -9.29 -8.08 -7.24
CA GLU A 12 -9.40 -8.34 -5.81
C GLU A 12 -8.93 -7.11 -5.04
N ILE A 13 -9.56 -6.89 -3.88
CA ILE A 13 -9.23 -5.81 -2.96
C ILE A 13 -9.26 -6.40 -1.55
N VAL A 14 -8.15 -6.23 -0.83
CA VAL A 14 -8.04 -6.46 0.59
C VAL A 14 -8.04 -5.08 1.26
N LEU A 15 -9.09 -4.80 2.02
CA LEU A 15 -9.25 -3.52 2.69
C LEU A 15 -8.50 -3.54 4.02
N ASP A 16 -7.62 -2.56 4.22
CA ASP A 16 -7.18 -2.13 5.54
C ASP A 16 -8.30 -1.36 6.26
N ASP A 17 -8.82 -1.92 7.35
CA ASP A 17 -9.85 -1.31 8.20
C ASP A 17 -9.25 -0.53 9.39
N CYS A 18 -7.95 -0.72 9.68
CA CYS A 18 -7.29 -0.06 10.80
C CYS A 18 -6.91 1.38 10.40
N GLY A 19 -6.24 1.49 9.26
CA GLY A 19 -5.60 2.71 8.81
C GLY A 19 -4.47 3.17 9.73
N LEU A 20 -3.67 4.11 9.25
CA LEU A 20 -2.55 4.68 9.98
C LEU A 20 -2.74 6.20 10.10
N GLU A 21 -2.56 6.71 11.32
CA GLU A 21 -2.51 8.16 11.54
C GLU A 21 -1.12 8.69 11.26
N ARG A 22 -1.02 9.58 10.27
CA ARG A 22 0.20 10.30 9.91
C ARG A 22 -0.09 11.77 9.68
N SER A 23 0.95 12.58 9.86
CA SER A 23 0.83 14.04 9.72
C SER A 23 1.03 14.47 8.27
N ASP A 24 1.84 13.72 7.52
CA ASP A 24 2.24 14.02 6.15
C ASP A 24 2.11 12.78 5.24
N LEU A 25 1.82 13.03 3.96
CA LEU A 25 1.85 12.05 2.89
C LEU A 25 3.26 11.48 2.65
N ASP A 26 4.31 12.25 2.92
CA ASP A 26 5.68 11.75 2.78
C ASP A 26 6.01 10.65 3.80
N GLU A 27 5.53 10.78 5.04
CA GLU A 27 5.62 9.70 6.04
C GLU A 27 4.84 8.46 5.59
N VAL A 28 3.64 8.67 5.04
CA VAL A 28 2.81 7.58 4.51
C VAL A 28 3.52 6.85 3.37
N ARG A 29 4.23 7.57 2.50
CA ARG A 29 5.01 6.95 1.42
C ARG A 29 6.13 6.07 1.96
N ILE A 30 6.85 6.51 2.98
CA ILE A 30 7.90 5.70 3.61
C ILE A 30 7.31 4.41 4.17
N GLU A 31 6.17 4.50 4.88
CA GLU A 31 5.46 3.34 5.44
C GLU A 31 4.96 2.37 4.35
N VAL A 32 4.42 2.87 3.23
CA VAL A 32 4.05 2.01 2.08
C VAL A 32 5.25 1.24 1.57
N MET A 33 6.40 1.90 1.41
CA MET A 33 7.60 1.27 0.86
C MET A 33 8.14 0.20 1.81
N GLN A 34 8.16 0.48 3.12
CA GLN A 34 8.53 -0.50 4.15
C GLN A 34 7.59 -1.70 4.16
N ALA A 35 6.27 -1.47 4.12
CA ALA A 35 5.28 -2.55 4.06
C ALA A 35 5.45 -3.41 2.79
N ILE A 36 5.82 -2.83 1.64
CA ILE A 36 6.12 -3.58 0.42
C ILE A 36 7.37 -4.46 0.61
N GLU A 37 8.42 -3.95 1.25
CA GLU A 37 9.63 -4.73 1.56
C GLU A 37 9.30 -5.91 2.46
N GLU A 38 8.64 -5.65 3.58
CA GLU A 38 8.23 -6.68 4.54
C GLU A 38 7.39 -7.77 3.86
N LEU A 39 6.38 -7.37 3.07
CA LEU A 39 5.49 -8.31 2.40
C LEU A 39 6.23 -9.17 1.37
N ARG A 40 7.20 -8.59 0.64
CA ARG A 40 8.05 -9.31 -0.31
C ARG A 40 9.01 -10.27 0.37
N ASP A 41 9.58 -9.86 1.50
CA ASP A 41 10.52 -10.66 2.29
C ASP A 41 9.81 -11.83 2.98
N GLU A 42 8.58 -11.63 3.47
CA GLU A 42 7.74 -12.68 4.03
C GLU A 42 7.25 -13.66 2.95
N ASN A 43 7.10 -13.20 1.71
CA ASN A 43 6.55 -13.99 0.60
C ASN A 43 7.45 -13.93 -0.66
N PRO A 44 8.68 -14.46 -0.61
CA PRO A 44 9.67 -14.29 -1.67
C PRO A 44 9.30 -15.03 -2.98
N PHE A 45 8.38 -15.99 -2.92
CA PHE A 45 7.91 -16.78 -4.06
C PHE A 45 6.52 -16.33 -4.56
N ALA A 46 5.90 -15.32 -3.94
CA ALA A 46 4.60 -14.83 -4.38
C ALA A 46 4.72 -14.08 -5.71
N ASN A 47 3.72 -14.26 -6.58
CA ASN A 47 3.61 -13.45 -7.78
C ASN A 47 2.89 -12.14 -7.47
N TRP A 48 3.67 -11.07 -7.35
CA TRP A 48 3.17 -9.72 -7.10
C TRP A 48 2.72 -8.97 -8.36
N ASP A 49 2.73 -9.61 -9.53
CA ASP A 49 2.29 -8.98 -10.77
C ASP A 49 0.84 -8.49 -10.67
N GLY A 50 0.64 -7.22 -11.00
CA GLY A 50 -0.65 -6.53 -10.87
C GLY A 50 -1.04 -6.12 -9.45
N TRP A 51 -0.37 -6.60 -8.40
CA TRP A 51 -0.63 -6.18 -7.02
C TRP A 51 -0.09 -4.77 -6.76
N ARG A 52 -0.89 -3.95 -6.06
CA ARG A 52 -0.53 -2.60 -5.64
C ARG A 52 -1.15 -2.25 -4.30
N PHE A 53 -0.51 -1.38 -3.54
CA PHE A 53 -1.15 -0.65 -2.46
C PHE A 53 -1.86 0.58 -3.03
N ASP A 54 -3.16 0.69 -2.79
CA ASP A 54 -3.99 1.86 -3.03
C ASP A 54 -4.12 2.61 -1.70
N VAL A 55 -3.50 3.79 -1.60
CA VAL A 55 -3.56 4.63 -0.41
C VAL A 55 -4.71 5.60 -0.52
N THR A 56 -5.62 5.58 0.45
CA THR A 56 -6.79 6.46 0.48
C THR A 56 -6.83 7.33 1.73
N ASP A 57 -7.56 8.43 1.66
CA ASP A 57 -7.98 9.18 2.84
C ASP A 57 -9.22 8.54 3.51
N ALA A 58 -9.68 9.14 4.60
CA ALA A 58 -10.86 8.70 5.34
C ALA A 58 -12.19 8.85 4.59
N THR A 59 -12.21 9.53 3.44
CA THR A 59 -13.38 9.62 2.57
C THR A 59 -13.41 8.48 1.54
N GLY A 60 -12.35 7.66 1.49
CA GLY A 60 -12.15 6.62 0.48
C GLY A 60 -11.59 7.16 -0.84
N SER A 61 -11.19 8.44 -0.89
CA SER A 61 -10.57 9.02 -2.07
C SER A 61 -9.13 8.54 -2.16
N ARG A 62 -8.75 8.01 -3.33
CA ARG A 62 -7.41 7.52 -3.58
C ARG A 62 -6.45 8.68 -3.76
N LEU A 63 -5.41 8.70 -2.92
CA LEU A 63 -4.35 9.70 -2.96
C LEU A 63 -3.24 9.26 -3.93
N PHE A 64 -2.80 8.01 -3.83
CA PHE A 64 -1.82 7.42 -4.74
C PHE A 64 -1.85 5.89 -4.71
N SER A 65 -1.12 5.27 -5.64
CA SER A 65 -0.93 3.82 -5.70
C SER A 65 0.54 3.47 -5.90
N VAL A 66 1.00 2.35 -5.33
CA VAL A 66 2.35 1.81 -5.55
C VAL A 66 2.27 0.33 -5.91
N PHE A 67 2.79 -0.06 -7.06
CA PHE A 67 2.83 -1.47 -7.47
C PHE A 67 3.95 -2.20 -6.72
N LEU A 68 3.65 -3.41 -6.25
CA LEU A 68 4.58 -4.24 -5.50
C LEU A 68 5.73 -4.78 -6.38
N THR A 69 5.59 -4.74 -7.70
CA THR A 69 6.64 -5.05 -8.68
C THR A 69 7.57 -3.88 -8.98
N THR A 70 7.27 -2.68 -8.49
CA THR A 70 8.12 -1.50 -8.72
C THR A 70 9.42 -1.70 -7.96
N PRO A 71 10.59 -1.56 -8.61
CA PRO A 71 11.85 -1.53 -7.89
C PRO A 71 11.85 -0.32 -6.94
N LEU A 72 12.07 -0.58 -5.66
CA LEU A 72 12.28 0.43 -4.64
C LEU A 72 13.69 0.99 -4.88
N HIS A 73 13.80 2.29 -5.18
CA HIS A 73 15.05 2.97 -5.54
C HIS A 73 15.58 3.80 -4.39
#